data_AF-A0A2T7FWC5-F1
#
_entry.id   AF-A0A2T7FWC5-F1
#
_cell.length_a   1.000
_cell.length_b   1.000
_cell.length_c   1.000
_cell.angle_alpha   90.00
_cell.angle_beta   90.00
_cell.angle_gamma   90.00
#
_symmetry.space_group_name_H-M   'P 1'
#
loop_
_entity.id
_entity.type
_entity.pdbx_description
1 polymer ?
#
loop_
_entity_poly.entity_id
_entity_poly.type
_entity_poly.pdbx_seq_one_letter_code
_entity_poly.pdbx_strand_id
1 'polypeptide(L)'
;MGRGARIYLFRIELVDRPVLKLGHSSDPERRLLQQLGPAARDTGEVLRAIDMKTGHAALVAEKRAHRTMRTEHPEWVVPPEEFAGQINTKSEIYEIEALEFLLSLMDEIEAEARKDTTSDPEEPDLEPD
;
A
#
# COMPACT_ATOMS: atom_id res chain seq x y z
N MET A 1 7.63 10.30 19.14
CA MET A 1 7.51 9.20 18.15
C MET A 1 6.60 9.65 17.03
N GLY A 2 7.16 9.94 15.84
CA GLY A 2 6.33 10.25 14.67
C GLY A 2 5.44 9.06 14.36
N ARG A 3 4.14 9.31 14.10
CA ARG A 3 3.21 8.25 13.70
C ARG A 3 3.81 7.52 12.48
N GLY A 4 4.12 6.24 12.63
CA GLY A 4 4.56 5.38 11.53
C GLY A 4 3.55 5.47 10.39
N ALA A 5 4.05 5.51 9.16
CA ALA A 5 3.20 5.34 8.00
C ALA A 5 3.16 3.85 7.66
N ARG A 6 2.08 3.38 7.05
CA ARG A 6 1.95 2.02 6.59
C ARG A 6 1.68 2.01 5.10
N ILE A 7 2.27 1.05 4.41
CA ILE A 7 1.76 0.59 3.12
C ILE A 7 0.75 -0.51 3.38
N TYR A 8 -0.33 -0.53 2.62
CA TYR A 8 -1.38 -1.54 2.72
C TYR A 8 -1.78 -2.06 1.36
N LEU A 9 -2.34 -3.26 1.37
CA LEU A 9 -3.11 -3.84 0.29
C LEU A 9 -4.50 -4.19 0.82
N PHE A 10 -5.51 -3.62 0.19
CA PHE A 10 -6.90 -3.90 0.47
C PHE A 10 -7.51 -4.73 -0.65
N ARG A 11 -8.49 -5.54 -0.28
CA ARG A 11 -9.50 -6.06 -1.18
C ARG A 11 -10.76 -5.24 -0.98
N ILE A 12 -11.42 -4.87 -2.06
CA ILE A 12 -12.66 -4.11 -2.05
C ILE A 12 -13.64 -4.85 -2.95
N GLU A 13 -14.84 -5.15 -2.45
CA GLU A 13 -15.90 -5.65 -3.33
C GLU A 13 -16.58 -4.48 -4.03
N LEU A 14 -16.47 -4.41 -5.36
CA LEU A 14 -17.35 -3.61 -6.21
C LEU A 14 -18.68 -4.35 -6.43
N VAL A 15 -19.64 -3.69 -7.07
CA VAL A 15 -20.95 -4.29 -7.35
C VAL A 15 -20.82 -5.50 -8.29
N ASP A 16 -19.89 -5.44 -9.23
CA ASP A 16 -19.68 -6.42 -10.29
C ASP A 16 -18.56 -7.42 -9.99
N ARG A 17 -17.48 -7.01 -9.30
CA ARG A 17 -16.31 -7.85 -9.02
C ARG A 17 -15.47 -7.38 -7.82
N PRO A 18 -14.68 -8.26 -7.19
CA PRO A 18 -13.64 -7.85 -6.26
C PRO A 18 -12.48 -7.18 -6.98
N VAL A 19 -11.90 -6.16 -6.35
CA VAL A 19 -10.71 -5.44 -6.83
C VAL A 19 -9.71 -5.26 -5.68
N LEU A 20 -8.47 -4.97 -6.06
CA LEU A 20 -7.37 -4.76 -5.14
C LEU A 20 -6.95 -3.30 -5.11
N LYS A 21 -6.48 -2.86 -3.94
CA LYS A 21 -6.00 -1.50 -3.77
C LYS A 21 -4.73 -1.46 -2.94
N LEU A 22 -3.64 -1.03 -3.56
CA LEU A 22 -2.42 -0.67 -2.87
C LEU A 22 -2.44 0.83 -2.52
N GLY A 23 -1.97 1.18 -1.33
CA GLY A 23 -1.74 2.56 -0.97
C GLY A 23 -0.98 2.74 0.33
N HIS A 24 -0.82 3.99 0.77
CA HIS A 24 -0.25 4.30 2.08
C HIS A 24 -1.16 5.15 2.97
N SER A 25 -1.02 5.00 4.29
CA SER A 25 -1.67 5.83 5.30
C SER A 25 -0.98 5.69 6.66
N SER A 26 -1.07 6.72 7.51
CA SER A 26 -0.72 6.58 8.94
C SER A 26 -1.79 5.84 9.75
N ASP A 27 -2.99 5.69 9.18
CA ASP A 27 -4.13 4.96 9.72
C ASP A 27 -4.86 4.26 8.56
N PRO A 28 -4.45 3.03 8.19
CA PRO A 28 -5.01 2.29 7.06
C PRO A 28 -6.49 1.99 7.23
N GLU A 29 -6.94 1.59 8.42
CA GLU A 29 -8.34 1.23 8.69
C GLU A 29 -9.27 2.43 8.50
N ARG A 30 -8.92 3.58 9.09
CA ARG A 30 -9.68 4.81 8.87
C ARG A 30 -9.64 5.26 7.41
N ARG A 31 -8.52 5.05 6.72
CA ARG A 31 -8.38 5.38 5.30
C ARG A 31 -9.24 4.48 4.42
N LEU A 32 -9.30 3.18 4.73
CA LEU A 32 -10.19 2.20 4.10
C LEU A 32 -11.64 2.66 4.24
N LEU A 33 -12.09 3.00 5.46
CA LEU A 33 -13.44 3.51 5.71
C LEU A 33 -13.79 4.84 5.03
N GLN A 34 -12.79 5.62 4.60
CA GLN A 34 -12.98 6.85 3.80
C GLN A 34 -13.02 6.56 2.30
N GLN A 35 -12.28 5.55 1.85
CA GLN A 35 -12.24 5.12 0.46
C GLN A 35 -13.48 4.30 0.09
N LEU A 36 -13.95 3.50 1.04
CA LEU A 36 -15.23 2.83 0.99
C LEU A 36 -16.33 3.87 1.30
N GLY A 37 -17.31 3.98 0.41
CA GLY A 37 -18.54 4.68 0.77
C GLY A 37 -19.27 3.98 1.92
N PRO A 38 -20.26 4.61 2.56
CA PRO A 38 -21.03 3.99 3.64
C PRO A 38 -21.61 2.62 3.29
N ALA A 39 -21.94 2.39 2.02
CA ALA A 39 -22.48 1.14 1.50
C ALA A 39 -21.45 0.02 1.29
N ALA A 40 -20.16 0.35 1.21
CA ALA A 40 -19.07 -0.60 0.96
C ALA A 40 -18.17 -0.79 2.19
N ARG A 41 -18.50 -0.17 3.33
CA ARG A 41 -17.65 -0.19 4.54
C ARG A 41 -17.39 -1.59 5.07
N ASP A 42 -18.34 -2.49 4.92
CA ASP A 42 -18.25 -3.86 5.42
C ASP A 42 -17.70 -4.83 4.36
N THR A 43 -17.41 -4.34 3.14
CA THR A 43 -16.93 -5.17 2.03
C THR A 43 -15.43 -5.03 1.76
N GLY A 44 -14.76 -4.08 2.42
CA GLY A 44 -13.33 -3.92 2.31
C GLY A 44 -12.58 -4.75 3.35
N GLU A 45 -11.59 -5.49 2.91
CA GLU A 45 -10.72 -6.31 3.75
C GLU A 45 -9.28 -5.82 3.66
N VAL A 46 -8.58 -5.74 4.80
CA VAL A 46 -7.13 -5.51 4.82
C VAL A 46 -6.43 -6.84 4.60
N LEU A 47 -5.90 -7.05 3.41
CA LEU A 47 -5.14 -8.27 3.10
C LEU A 47 -3.76 -8.24 3.74
N ARG A 48 -3.10 -7.07 3.73
CA ARG A 48 -1.77 -6.88 4.31
C ARG A 48 -1.49 -5.42 4.64
N ALA A 49 -0.68 -5.19 5.67
CA ALA A 49 -0.11 -3.88 5.99
C ALA A 49 1.34 -4.02 6.47
N ILE A 50 2.20 -3.08 6.08
CA ILE A 50 3.63 -3.03 6.42
C ILE A 50 3.93 -1.69 7.09
N ASP A 51 4.53 -1.72 8.27
CA ASP A 51 5.00 -0.51 8.94
C ASP A 51 6.24 0.06 8.25
N MET A 52 6.21 1.36 7.98
CA MET A 52 7.27 2.12 7.33
C MET A 52 7.87 3.14 8.31
N LYS A 53 9.20 3.28 8.27
CA LYS A 53 9.96 4.21 9.12
C LYS A 53 9.46 5.66 9.02
N THR A 54 9.09 6.09 7.81
CA THR A 54 8.58 7.45 7.56
C THR A 54 7.46 7.45 6.51
N GLY A 55 6.64 8.50 6.51
CA GLY A 55 5.65 8.73 5.46
C GLY A 55 6.26 8.95 4.08
N HIS A 56 7.47 9.52 4.01
CA HIS A 56 8.18 9.68 2.74
C HIS A 56 8.58 8.33 2.15
N ALA A 57 9.10 7.41 2.96
CA ALA A 57 9.43 6.06 2.54
C ALA A 57 8.17 5.32 2.02
N ALA A 58 7.05 5.43 2.74
CA ALA A 58 5.78 4.87 2.29
C ALA A 58 5.30 5.44 0.95
N LEU A 59 5.41 6.77 0.75
CA LEU A 59 5.02 7.42 -0.50
C LEU A 59 5.92 7.00 -1.67
N VAL A 60 7.22 6.88 -1.46
CA VAL A 60 8.17 6.45 -2.50
C VAL A 60 7.91 5.00 -2.90
N ALA A 61 7.73 4.11 -1.91
CA ALA A 61 7.43 2.70 -2.16
C ALA A 61 6.07 2.51 -2.88
N GLU A 62 5.01 3.23 -2.48
CA GLU A 62 3.72 3.22 -3.17
C GLU A 62 3.86 3.65 -4.63
N LYS A 63 4.55 4.78 -4.89
CA LYS A 63 4.75 5.27 -6.26
C LYS A 63 5.56 4.31 -7.12
N ARG A 64 6.56 3.64 -6.54
CA ARG A 64 7.34 2.61 -7.22
C ARG A 64 6.45 1.43 -7.59
N ALA A 65 5.66 0.91 -6.66
CA ALA A 65 4.72 -0.18 -6.93
C ALA A 65 3.72 0.18 -8.04
N HIS A 66 3.10 1.37 -7.97
CA HIS A 66 2.20 1.85 -9.03
C HIS A 66 2.90 1.96 -10.38
N ARG A 67 4.14 2.45 -10.40
CA ARG A 67 4.94 2.53 -11.63
C ARG A 67 5.19 1.14 -12.21
N THR A 68 5.65 0.19 -11.38
CA THR A 68 5.89 -1.20 -11.78
C THR A 68 4.63 -1.83 -12.38
N MET A 69 3.48 -1.70 -11.70
CA MET A 69 2.20 -2.20 -12.21
C MET A 69 1.87 -1.62 -13.59
N ARG A 70 1.98 -0.29 -13.76
CA ARG A 70 1.71 0.35 -15.06
C ARG A 70 2.68 -0.05 -16.17
N THR A 71 3.93 -0.37 -15.84
CA THR A 71 4.95 -0.68 -16.84
C THR A 71 5.02 -2.15 -17.21
N GLU A 72 4.82 -3.04 -16.24
CA GLU A 72 5.01 -4.48 -16.43
C GLU A 72 3.69 -5.22 -16.59
N HIS A 73 2.62 -4.73 -15.95
CA HIS A 73 1.30 -5.36 -15.96
C HIS A 73 0.14 -4.36 -16.15
N PRO A 74 0.17 -3.53 -17.22
CA PRO A 74 -0.89 -2.55 -17.47
C PRO A 74 -2.28 -3.18 -17.61
N GLU A 75 -2.37 -4.46 -18.00
CA GLU A 75 -3.61 -5.22 -18.14
C GLU A 75 -4.37 -5.42 -16.83
N TRP A 76 -3.70 -5.32 -15.67
CA TRP A 76 -4.33 -5.45 -14.36
C TRP A 76 -4.72 -4.11 -13.75
N VAL A 77 -4.40 -2.99 -14.41
CA VAL A 77 -4.78 -1.66 -13.93
C VAL A 77 -6.23 -1.39 -14.33
N VAL A 78 -7.12 -1.26 -13.34
CA VAL A 78 -8.54 -0.99 -13.64
C VAL A 78 -8.71 0.46 -14.08
N PRO A 79 -9.35 0.72 -15.24
CA PRO A 79 -9.65 2.07 -15.68
C PRO A 79 -10.59 2.81 -14.70
N PRO A 80 -10.35 4.10 -14.39
CA PRO A 80 -11.16 4.88 -13.46
C PRO A 80 -12.66 4.87 -13.73
N GLU A 81 -13.05 4.86 -15.00
CA GLU A 81 -14.43 4.81 -15.48
C GLU A 81 -15.21 3.58 -15.01
N GLU A 82 -14.54 2.46 -14.72
CA GLU A 82 -15.21 1.21 -14.31
C GLU A 82 -15.64 1.21 -12.84
N PHE A 83 -14.92 1.94 -11.99
CA PHE A 83 -15.22 2.03 -10.56
C PHE A 83 -15.70 3.42 -10.11
N ALA A 84 -15.71 4.40 -11.02
CA ALA A 84 -16.22 5.73 -10.75
C ALA A 84 -17.68 5.68 -10.28
N GLY A 85 -17.94 6.22 -9.09
CA GLY A 85 -19.27 6.25 -8.49
C GLY A 85 -19.65 5.00 -7.69
N GLN A 86 -18.86 3.92 -7.77
CA GLN A 86 -19.03 2.75 -6.89
C GLN A 86 -18.31 2.96 -5.54
N ILE A 87 -17.11 3.53 -5.59
CA ILE A 87 -16.27 3.83 -4.42
C ILE A 87 -15.69 5.24 -4.50
N ASN A 88 -15.25 5.79 -3.37
CA ASN A 88 -14.71 7.16 -3.29
C ASN A 88 -13.23 7.25 -3.69
N THR A 89 -12.55 6.11 -3.89
CA THR A 89 -11.17 6.13 -4.33
C THR A 89 -11.10 6.69 -5.75
N LYS A 90 -10.18 7.63 -5.96
CA LYS A 90 -9.84 8.17 -7.29
C LYS A 90 -8.44 7.77 -7.73
N SER A 91 -7.74 7.05 -6.87
CA SER A 91 -6.41 6.52 -7.14
C SER A 91 -6.52 5.14 -7.76
N GLU A 92 -5.41 4.66 -8.29
CA GLU A 92 -5.27 3.34 -8.90
C GLU A 92 -5.78 2.19 -8.01
N ILE A 93 -6.44 1.24 -8.67
CA ILE A 93 -6.87 -0.06 -8.15
C ILE A 93 -6.53 -1.12 -9.23
N TYR A 94 -6.56 -2.38 -8.84
CA TYR A 94 -6.13 -3.49 -9.69
C TYR A 94 -7.14 -4.61 -9.74
N GLU A 95 -7.11 -5.38 -10.82
CA GLU A 95 -7.87 -6.62 -10.96
C GLU A 95 -7.43 -7.65 -9.90
N ILE A 96 -8.33 -8.58 -9.55
CA ILE A 96 -8.08 -9.56 -8.49
C ILE A 96 -6.94 -10.52 -8.85
N GLU A 97 -6.71 -10.76 -10.14
CA GLU A 97 -5.65 -11.58 -10.70
C GLU A 97 -4.24 -11.03 -10.35
N ALA A 98 -4.12 -9.74 -10.05
CA ALA A 98 -2.85 -9.13 -9.63
C ALA A 98 -2.42 -9.49 -8.20
N LEU A 99 -3.25 -10.23 -7.44
CA LEU A 99 -3.04 -10.45 -6.02
C LEU A 99 -1.65 -11.01 -5.68
N GLU A 100 -1.26 -12.12 -6.30
CA GLU A 100 0.01 -12.79 -5.99
C GLU A 100 1.21 -11.89 -6.33
N PHE A 101 1.12 -11.14 -7.42
CA PHE A 101 2.16 -10.20 -7.83
C PHE A 101 2.26 -9.00 -6.88
N LEU A 102 1.14 -8.40 -6.50
CA LEU A 102 1.11 -7.31 -5.52
C LEU A 102 1.62 -7.75 -4.15
N LEU A 103 1.29 -8.97 -3.71
CA LEU A 103 1.83 -9.53 -2.47
C LEU A 103 3.36 -9.70 -2.54
N SER A 104 3.88 -10.13 -3.69
CA SER A 104 5.33 -10.24 -3.93
C SER A 104 6.01 -8.87 -3.91
N LEU A 105 5.41 -7.84 -4.53
CA LEU A 105 5.90 -6.47 -4.43
C LEU A 105 5.89 -5.95 -2.98
N MET A 106 4.89 -6.33 -2.20
CA MET A 106 4.86 -6.01 -0.78
C MET A 106 5.98 -6.71 0.01
N ASP A 107 6.33 -7.95 -0.33
CA ASP A 107 7.49 -8.64 0.27
C ASP A 107 8.80 -7.88 0.01
N GLU A 108 9.00 -7.39 -1.22
CA GLU A 108 10.17 -6.58 -1.56
C GLU A 108 10.21 -5.28 -0.75
N ILE A 109 9.08 -4.57 -0.65
CA ILE A 109 8.96 -3.33 0.13
C ILE A 109 9.26 -3.60 1.61
N GLU A 110 8.73 -4.68 2.19
CA GLU A 110 9.00 -5.03 3.58
C GLU A 110 10.47 -5.34 3.82
N ALA A 111 11.10 -6.09 2.90
CA ALA A 111 12.51 -6.41 2.98
C ALA A 111 13.40 -5.15 2.90
N GLU A 112 13.05 -4.19 2.06
CA GLU A 112 13.73 -2.88 1.99
C GLU A 112 13.54 -2.07 3.27
N ALA A 113 12.32 -1.98 3.79
CA ALA A 113 12.01 -1.25 5.03
C ALA A 113 12.76 -1.81 6.26
N ARG A 114 12.97 -3.14 6.30
CA ARG A 114 13.76 -3.80 7.36
C ARG A 114 15.25 -3.44 7.30
N LYS A 115 15.81 -3.34 6.09
CA LYS A 115 17.21 -2.93 5.88
C LYS A 115 17.45 -1.49 6.34
N ASP A 116 16.52 -0.58 6.04
CA ASP A 116 16.58 0.82 6.49
C ASP A 116 16.49 1.02 8.01
N THR A 117 16.04 -0.01 8.72
CA THR A 117 16.00 -0.04 10.20
C THR A 117 17.32 -0.52 10.80
N THR A 118 18.13 -1.27 10.04
CA THR A 118 19.39 -1.87 10.52
C THR A 118 20.61 -0.97 10.25
N SER A 119 20.46 0.12 9.50
CA SER A 119 21.54 1.05 9.15
C SER A 119 21.78 2.18 10.17
N ASP A 120 21.50 1.97 11.46
CA ASP A 120 22.10 2.81 12.51
C ASP A 120 23.49 2.22 12.82
N PRO A 121 24.60 2.92 12.52
CA PRO A 121 25.89 2.49 13.03
C PRO A 121 25.90 2.72 14.54
N GLU A 122 26.09 1.66 15.32
CA GLU A 122 26.66 1.79 16.66
C GLU A 122 27.97 2.59 16.52
N GLU A 123 28.00 3.82 17.00
CA GLU A 123 29.25 4.55 17.21
C GLU A 123 30.09 3.73 18.20
N PRO A 124 31.29 3.25 17.82
CA PRO A 124 32.20 2.71 18.82
C PRO A 124 32.63 3.87 19.71
N ASP A 125 32.31 3.74 21.00
CA ASP A 125 32.73 4.61 22.08
C ASP A 125 34.27 4.69 22.08
N LEU A 126 34.80 5.72 21.43
CA LEU A 126 36.21 6.08 21.47
C LEU A 126 36.41 6.93 22.73
N GLU A 127 36.71 6.26 23.84
CA GLU A 127 37.26 6.92 25.03
C GLU A 127 38.57 7.63 24.65
N PRO A 128 38.75 8.93 24.94
CA PRO A 128 40.03 9.59 24.80
C PRO A 128 40.95 9.26 25.99
N ASP A 129 42.15 8.78 25.70
CA ASP A 129 43.29 8.69 26.63
C ASP A 129 43.76 10.08 27.12
#